data_AF-A0A3R7RMX1-F1
#
_entry.id   AF-A0A3R7RMX1-F1
#
_cell.length_a   1.000
_cell.length_b   1.000
_cell.length_c   1.000
_cell.angle_alpha   90.00
_cell.angle_beta   90.00
_cell.angle_gamma   90.00
#
_symmetry.space_group_name_H-M   'P 1'
#
loop_
_entity.id
_entity.type
_entity.pdbx_description
1 polymer ?
#
loop_
_entity_poly.entity_id
_entity_poly.type
_entity_poly.pdbx_seq_one_letter_code
_entity_poly.pdbx_strand_id
1 'polypeptide(L)' 'MPSGIPYIIGNEAAERFSFYGMKTILAVFMTKYLWLMNDTPGQAMTEAAATEKVHLFNSAVYLTPIIGGIVADAFFG' A
#
# COMPACT_ATOMS: atom_id res chain seq x y z
N MET A 1 28.43 -10.19 -11.73
CA MET A 1 26.97 -9.99 -11.65
C MET A 1 26.56 -9.09 -12.79
N PRO A 2 25.45 -9.36 -13.51
CA PRO A 2 24.88 -8.42 -14.49
C PRO A 2 24.75 -7.01 -13.90
N SER A 3 25.07 -5.98 -14.68
CA SER A 3 25.14 -4.58 -14.22
C SER A 3 23.80 -4.03 -13.71
N GLY A 4 22.67 -4.62 -14.12
CA GLY A 4 21.32 -4.23 -13.67
C GLY A 4 20.93 -4.74 -12.28
N ILE A 5 21.60 -5.76 -11.74
CA ILE A 5 21.20 -6.40 -10.48
C ILE A 5 21.21 -5.44 -9.27
N PRO A 6 22.24 -4.60 -9.07
CA PRO A 6 22.26 -3.67 -7.95
C PRO A 6 21.08 -2.70 -7.95
N TYR A 7 20.63 -2.26 -9.13
CA TYR A 7 19.48 -1.37 -9.27
C TYR A 7 18.17 -2.06 -8.91
N ILE A 8 17.99 -3.32 -9.31
CA ILE A 8 16.80 -4.11 -8.97
C ILE A 8 16.73 -4.35 -7.46
N ILE A 9 17.85 -4.72 -6.83
CA ILE A 9 17.91 -4.96 -5.38
C ILE A 9 17.61 -3.68 -4.60
N GLY A 10 18.19 -2.55 -5.00
CA GLY A 10 17.92 -1.26 -4.36
C GLY A 10 16.44 -0.87 -4.46
N ASN A 11 15.83 -1.06 -5.63
CA ASN A 11 14.42 -0.80 -5.84
C ASN A 11 13.52 -1.71 -4.99
N GLU A 12 13.79 -3.02 -4.99
CA GLU A 12 13.04 -4.00 -4.17
C GLU A 12 13.13 -3.66 -2.67
N ALA A 13 14.32 -3.29 -2.19
CA ALA A 13 14.52 -2.93 -0.79
C ALA A 13 13.72 -1.67 -0.41
N ALA A 14 13.75 -0.64 -1.25
CA ALA A 14 13.00 0.59 -1.03
C ALA A 14 11.48 0.37 -1.11
N GLU A 15 11.02 -0.43 -2.07
CA GLU A 15 9.62 -0.80 -2.23
C GLU A 15 9.10 -1.50 -0.97
N ARG A 16 9.80 -2.54 -0.50
CA ARG A 16 9.40 -3.29 0.69
C ARG A 16 9.39 -2.43 1.94
N PHE A 17 10.40 -1.60 2.12
CA PHE A 17 10.46 -0.68 3.25
C PHE A 17 9.25 0.26 3.27
N SER A 18 8.93 0.85 2.12
CA SER A 18 7.77 1.74 1.96
C SER A 18 6.44 1.00 2.24
N PHE A 19 6.26 -0.18 1.64
CA PHE A 19 5.03 -0.96 1.75
C PHE A 19 4.75 -1.40 3.20
N TYR A 20 5.72 -2.05 3.85
CA TYR A 20 5.55 -2.50 5.23
C TYR A 20 5.51 -1.33 6.22
N GLY A 21 6.27 -0.26 5.96
CA GLY A 21 6.23 0.96 6.76
C GLY A 21 4.83 1.58 6.80
N MET A 22 4.23 1.80 5.62
CA MET A 22 2.87 2.34 5.54
C MET A 22 1.82 1.38 6.11
N LYS A 23 1.87 0.10 5.73
CA LYS A 23 0.86 -0.90 6.12
C LYS A 23 0.77 -1.09 7.63
N THR A 24 1.89 -1.04 8.36
CA THR A 24 1.92 -1.23 9.81
C THR A 24 1.25 -0.10 10.59
N ILE A 25 1.34 1.14 10.08
CA ILE A 25 0.76 2.32 10.74
C ILE A 25 -0.64 2.68 10.22
N LEU A 26 -1.11 2.06 9.13
CA LEU A 26 -2.33 2.45 8.42
C LEU A 26 -3.58 2.43 9.31
N ALA A 27 -3.79 1.37 10.09
CA ALA A 27 -4.95 1.28 10.99
C ALA A 27 -4.93 2.33 12.10
N VAL A 28 -3.75 2.60 12.67
CA VAL A 28 -3.55 3.62 13.71
C VAL A 28 -3.82 5.00 13.13
N PHE A 29 -3.32 5.27 11.92
CA PHE A 29 -3.55 6.51 11.22
C PHE A 29 -5.04 6.78 10.97
N MET A 30 -5.77 5.79 10.42
CA MET A 30 -7.19 5.92 10.12
C MET A 30 -8.06 6.17 11.36
N THR A 31 -7.72 5.57 12.50
CA THR A 31 -8.50 5.72 13.74
C THR A 31 -8.13 6.98 14.53
N LYS A 32 -6.85 7.34 14.60
CA LYS A 32 -6.36 8.40 15.49
C LYS A 32 -6.18 9.75 14.81
N TYR A 33 -5.79 9.79 13.55
CA TYR A 33 -5.31 11.01 12.90
C TYR A 33 -6.12 11.44 11.68
N LEU A 34 -6.70 10.51 10.92
CA LEU A 34 -7.36 10.81 9.65
C LEU A 34 -8.51 11.84 9.79
N TRP A 35 -9.31 11.74 10.86
CA TRP A 35 -10.43 12.64 11.12
C TRP A 35 -10.01 14.07 11.50
N LEU A 36 -8.73 14.27 11.87
CA LEU A 36 -8.15 15.57 12.23
C LEU A 36 -7.58 16.32 11.02
N MET A 37 -7.51 15.69 9.84
CA MET A 37 -6.86 16.28 8.66
C MET A 37 -7.75 17.28 7.88
N ASN A 38 -9.03 17.39 8.22
CA ASN A 38 -9.93 18.37 7.61
C ASN A 38 -9.94 19.68 8.42
N ASP A 39 -10.32 20.80 7.79
CA ASP A 39 -10.43 22.12 8.44
C ASP A 39 -11.28 22.11 9.71
N THR A 40 -12.27 21.22 9.78
CA THR A 40 -13.01 20.88 11.00
C THR A 40 -12.80 19.41 11.35
N PRO A 41 -12.46 19.07 12.61
CA PRO A 41 -12.34 17.68 13.03
C PRO A 41 -13.62 16.89 12.74
N GLY A 42 -13.50 15.83 11.94
CA GLY A 42 -14.59 14.92 11.60
C GLY A 42 -14.87 13.91 12.72
N GLN A 43 -15.62 12.85 12.41
CA GLN A 43 -15.79 11.73 13.35
C GLN A 43 -14.63 10.73 13.23
N ALA A 44 -14.04 10.34 14.35
CA ALA A 44 -13.02 9.29 14.38
C ALA A 44 -13.57 7.95 13.87
N MET A 45 -12.79 7.26 13.04
CA MET A 45 -13.16 5.95 12.51
C MET A 45 -13.10 4.89 13.61
N THR A 46 -14.08 3.98 13.63
CA THR A 46 -14.06 2.84 14.56
C THR A 46 -12.98 1.83 14.16
N GLU A 47 -12.47 1.07 15.12
CA GLU A 47 -11.45 0.04 14.86
C GLU A 47 -11.94 -1.04 13.89
N ALA A 48 -13.23 -1.39 13.96
CA ALA A 48 -13.86 -2.36 13.05
C ALA A 48 -13.85 -1.85 11.60
N ALA A 49 -14.24 -0.59 11.38
CA ALA A 49 -14.23 0.02 10.05
C ALA A 49 -12.80 0.19 9.52
N ALA A 50 -11.84 0.57 10.36
CA ALA A 50 -10.43 0.65 9.98
C ALA A 50 -9.88 -0.71 9.55
N THR A 51 -10.20 -1.77 10.31
CA THR A 51 -9.84 -3.16 9.99
C THR A 51 -10.39 -3.59 8.63
N GLU A 52 -11.67 -3.29 8.37
CA GLU A 52 -12.31 -3.56 7.07
C GLU A 52 -11.53 -2.89 5.91
N LYS A 53 -11.14 -1.62 6.07
CA LYS A 53 -10.37 -0.91 5.03
C LYS A 53 -8.96 -1.46 4.83
N VAL A 54 -8.29 -1.88 5.91
CA VAL A 54 -6.99 -2.56 5.79
C VAL A 54 -7.13 -3.88 5.03
N HIS A 55 -8.17 -4.66 5.29
CA HIS A 55 -8.41 -5.90 4.55
C HIS A 55 -8.74 -5.64 3.09
N LEU A 56 -9.59 -4.66 2.79
CA LEU A 56 -9.87 -4.24 1.42
C LEU A 56 -8.60 -3.82 0.67
N PHE A 57 -7.74 -3.03 1.32
CA PHE A 57 -6.44 -2.66 0.78
C PHE A 57 -5.57 -3.90 0.47
N ASN A 58 -5.45 -4.83 1.43
CA ASN A 58 -4.68 -6.05 1.22
C ASN A 58 -5.26 -6.92 0.10
N SER A 59 -6.58 -7.07 0.02
CA SER A 59 -7.25 -7.80 -1.06
C SER A 59 -6.95 -7.18 -2.42
N ALA A 60 -6.97 -5.84 -2.52
CA ALA A 60 -6.60 -5.14 -3.76
C ALA A 60 -5.13 -5.39 -4.13
N VAL A 61 -4.20 -5.31 -3.17
CA VAL A 61 -2.77 -5.59 -3.38
C VAL A 61 -2.53 -6.99 -3.96
N TYR A 62 -3.32 -7.98 -3.58
CA TYR A 62 -3.22 -9.33 -4.14
C TYR A 62 -4.01 -9.53 -5.45
N LEU A 63 -4.96 -8.65 -5.76
CA LEU A 63 -5.79 -8.75 -6.96
C LEU A 63 -5.18 -8.02 -8.16
N THR A 64 -4.67 -6.80 -7.96
CA THR A 64 -4.12 -5.97 -9.04
C THR A 64 -2.92 -6.57 -9.80
N PRO A 65 -2.09 -7.48 -9.25
CA PRO A 65 -1.02 -8.11 -10.03
C PRO A 65 -1.54 -8.89 -11.25
N ILE A 66 -2.78 -9.38 -11.22
CA ILE A 66 -3.39 -10.05 -12.39
C ILE A 66 -3.49 -9.05 -13.55
N ILE A 67 -3.97 -7.84 -13.27
CA ILE A 67 -4.10 -6.78 -14.27
C ILE A 67 -2.71 -6.31 -14.70
N GLY A 68 -1.80 -6.10 -13.74
CA GLY A 68 -0.43 -5.68 -14.00
C GLY A 68 0.34 -6.64 -14.90
N GLY A 69 0.21 -7.95 -14.66
CA GLY A 69 0.83 -8.99 -15.50
C GLY A 69 0.29 -8.98 -16.92
N ILE A 70 -1.04 -8.94 -17.09
CA ILE A 70 -1.66 -8.88 -18.43
C ILE A 70 -1.19 -7.63 -19.20
N VAL A 71 -1.13 -6.47 -18.53
CA VAL A 71 -0.69 -5.22 -19.17
C VAL A 71 0.79 -5.27 -19.53
N ALA A 72 1.64 -5.78 -18.64
CA ALA A 72 3.06 -5.95 -18.90
C ALA A 72 3.26 -6.85 -20.12
N ASP A 73 2.66 -8.04 -20.15
CA ASP A 73 2.83 -9.01 -21.24
C ASP A 73 2.23 -8.54 -22.57
N ALA A 74 1.12 -7.80 -22.55
CA ALA A 74 0.42 -7.39 -23.77
C ALA A 74 1.04 -6.16 -24.46
N PHE A 75 1.66 -5.25 -23.71
CA PHE A 75 2.11 -3.95 -24.22
C PHE A 75 3.61 -3.66 -24.04
N PHE A 76 4.24 -4.23 -23.01
CA PHE A 76 5.62 -3.93 -22.63
C PHE A 76 6.54 -5.15 -22.67
N GLY A 77 5.97 -6.35 -22.88
CA GLY A 77 6.62 -7.65 -22.94
C GLY A 77 7.34 -7.90 -24.26
#